data_AF-A0A6M1EC26-F1
#
_entry.id   AF-A0A6M1EC26-F1
#
_cell.length_a   1.000
_cell.length_b   1.000
_cell.length_c   1.000
_cell.angle_alpha   90.00
_cell.angle_beta   90.00
_cell.angle_gamma   90.00
#
_symmetry.space_group_name_H-M   'P 1'
#
loop_
_entity.id
_entity.type
_entity.pdbx_description
1 polymer ?
#
loop_
_entity_poly.entity_id
_entity_poly.type
_entity_poly.pdbx_seq_one_letter_code
_entity_poly.pdbx_strand_id
1 'polypeptide(L)'
;LWALRANEFAAFAPTATAAGKLVNRLIPKPVLHLMGENDPLVKPVMQKMTCNRVLKLNECEKEGKPIGKNITFYAGKNGNDVTLYIHNEGHQYPNEANRIIIDFFKKYPKK
;
A
#
# COMPACT_ATOMS: atom_id res chain seq x y z
N LEU A 1 5.68 -10.48 7.06
CA LEU A 1 4.67 -11.35 6.43
C LEU A 1 4.87 -11.45 4.92
N TRP A 2 4.74 -10.34 4.18
CA TRP A 2 4.81 -10.36 2.71
C TRP A 2 6.08 -11.01 2.14
N ALA A 3 7.28 -10.53 2.50
CA ALA A 3 8.55 -11.05 1.98
C ALA A 3 8.85 -12.55 2.27
N LEU A 4 8.12 -13.19 3.18
CA LEU A 4 8.40 -14.56 3.63
C LEU A 4 7.22 -15.52 3.43
N ARG A 5 5.99 -15.00 3.41
CA ARG A 5 4.75 -15.78 3.45
C ARG A 5 3.69 -15.21 2.51
N ALA A 6 4.09 -14.55 1.42
CA ALA A 6 3.17 -13.92 0.46
C ALA A 6 2.05 -14.86 -0.02
N ASN A 7 2.33 -16.15 -0.17
CA ASN A 7 1.37 -17.15 -0.66
C ASN A 7 0.23 -17.43 0.34
N GLU A 8 0.43 -17.11 1.62
CA GLU A 8 -0.60 -17.27 2.64
C GLU A 8 -1.67 -16.17 2.58
N PHE A 9 -1.32 -15.01 2.02
CA PHE A 9 -2.18 -13.83 2.02
C PHE A 9 -2.64 -13.48 0.60
N ALA A 10 -3.90 -13.04 0.49
CA ALA A 10 -4.44 -12.56 -0.77
C ALA A 10 -3.94 -11.15 -1.11
N ALA A 11 -3.79 -10.29 -0.10
CA ALA A 11 -3.40 -8.89 -0.24
C ALA A 11 -2.72 -8.39 1.05
N PHE A 12 -2.15 -7.18 1.03
CA PHE A 12 -1.52 -6.54 2.19
C PHE A 12 -1.98 -5.10 2.37
N ALA A 13 -2.15 -4.65 3.62
CA ALA A 13 -2.50 -3.26 3.94
C ALA A 13 -1.52 -2.64 4.96
N PRO A 14 -0.22 -2.50 4.65
CA PRO A 14 0.74 -1.89 5.57
C PRO A 14 0.42 -0.41 5.85
N THR A 15 0.56 -0.03 7.12
CA THR A 15 0.39 1.35 7.61
C THR A 15 1.73 1.86 8.11
N ALA A 16 2.07 3.12 7.83
CA ALA A 16 3.30 3.77 8.28
C ALA A 16 4.57 2.90 8.07
N THR A 17 4.80 2.38 6.86
CA THR A 17 5.77 1.29 6.64
C THR A 17 6.93 1.69 5.72
N ALA A 18 8.14 1.29 6.10
CA ALA A 18 9.32 1.28 5.22
C ALA A 18 9.84 -0.16 5.06
N ALA A 19 9.85 -0.69 3.83
CA ALA A 19 10.23 -2.09 3.59
C ALA A 19 11.75 -2.35 3.70
N GLY A 20 12.58 -1.31 3.55
CA GLY A 20 14.04 -1.42 3.60
C GLY A 20 14.58 -2.50 2.66
N LYS A 21 15.53 -3.30 3.14
CA LYS A 21 16.15 -4.39 2.35
C LYS A 21 15.15 -5.50 1.94
N LEU A 22 14.05 -5.67 2.66
CA LEU A 22 13.05 -6.70 2.35
C LEU A 22 12.26 -6.40 1.08
N VAL A 23 12.30 -5.16 0.58
CA VAL A 23 11.57 -4.75 -0.62
C VAL A 23 11.95 -5.58 -1.87
N ASN A 24 13.19 -6.07 -1.92
CA ASN A 24 13.70 -6.90 -3.03
C ASN A 24 13.24 -8.35 -2.97
N ARG A 25 12.59 -8.76 -1.87
CA ARG A 25 12.06 -10.11 -1.65
C ARG A 25 10.54 -10.18 -1.78
N LEU A 26 9.89 -9.05 -2.08
CA LEU A 26 8.46 -9.00 -2.29
C LEU A 26 8.10 -9.62 -3.64
N ILE A 27 6.99 -10.35 -3.68
CA ILE A 27 6.35 -10.80 -4.92
C ILE A 27 5.06 -10.00 -5.15
N PRO A 28 4.60 -9.85 -6.41
CA PRO A 28 3.41 -9.06 -6.70
C PRO A 28 2.17 -9.55 -5.95
N LYS A 29 1.48 -8.61 -5.28
CA LYS A 29 0.23 -8.81 -4.54
C LYS A 29 -0.57 -7.52 -4.55
N PRO A 30 -1.91 -7.55 -4.49
CA PRO A 30 -2.70 -6.35 -4.23
C PRO A 30 -2.27 -5.69 -2.91
N VAL A 31 -2.15 -4.36 -2.90
CA VAL A 31 -1.71 -3.59 -1.73
C VAL A 31 -2.55 -2.35 -1.49
N LEU A 32 -2.82 -2.06 -0.22
CA LEU A 32 -3.16 -0.73 0.25
C LEU A 32 -2.04 -0.19 1.15
N HIS A 33 -1.34 0.86 0.74
CA HIS A 33 -0.32 1.50 1.58
C HIS A 33 -0.88 2.77 2.19
N LEU A 34 -0.94 2.83 3.52
CA LEU A 34 -1.35 4.03 4.26
C LEU A 34 -0.12 4.73 4.83
N MET A 35 0.07 6.02 4.52
CA MET A 35 1.16 6.83 5.07
C MET A 35 0.72 8.24 5.46
N GLY A 36 1.38 8.78 6.50
CA GLY A 36 1.33 10.19 6.86
C GLY A 36 2.47 10.98 6.22
N GLU A 37 2.16 12.11 5.57
CA GLU A 37 3.16 13.01 4.97
C GLU A 37 4.05 13.71 6.00
N ASN A 38 3.62 13.77 7.27
CA ASN A 38 4.38 14.41 8.35
C ASN A 38 4.87 13.41 9.40
N ASP A 39 4.98 12.12 9.05
CA ASP A 39 5.38 11.06 9.99
C ASP A 39 6.81 11.29 10.54
N PRO A 40 6.96 11.56 11.85
CA PRO A 40 8.27 11.81 12.43
C PRO A 40 9.08 10.52 12.66
N LEU A 41 8.43 9.35 12.72
CA LEU A 41 9.01 8.07 13.08
C LEU A 41 9.45 7.28 11.84
N VAL A 42 8.52 7.08 10.90
CA VAL A 42 8.80 6.40 9.63
C VAL A 42 8.83 7.45 8.54
N LYS A 43 10.02 7.96 8.25
CA LYS A 43 10.17 9.16 7.40
C LYS A 43 9.40 9.02 6.06
N PRO A 44 8.62 10.04 5.64
CA PRO A 44 7.84 10.01 4.40
C PRO A 44 8.65 9.61 3.17
N VAL A 45 9.91 10.03 3.09
CA VAL A 45 10.83 9.62 2.00
C VAL A 45 11.00 8.10 1.91
N MET A 46 11.09 7.40 3.05
CA MET A 46 11.23 5.95 3.10
C MET A 46 9.93 5.23 2.74
N GLN A 47 8.79 5.79 3.14
CA GLN A 47 7.47 5.30 2.78
C GLN A 47 7.23 5.45 1.28
N LYS A 48 7.49 6.65 0.72
CA LYS A 48 7.41 6.93 -0.73
C LYS A 48 8.31 6.03 -1.57
N MET A 49 9.55 5.76 -1.11
CA MET A 49 10.43 4.78 -1.77
C MET A 49 9.81 3.37 -1.79
N THR A 50 9.17 2.97 -0.69
CA THR A 50 8.45 1.68 -0.63
C THR A 50 7.27 1.67 -1.59
N CYS A 51 6.41 2.70 -1.58
CA CYS A 51 5.28 2.84 -2.51
C CYS A 51 5.72 2.77 -3.97
N ASN A 52 6.74 3.53 -4.35
CA ASN A 52 7.29 3.54 -5.70
C ASN A 52 7.83 2.17 -6.13
N ARG A 53 8.49 1.44 -5.22
CA ARG A 53 9.00 0.11 -5.51
C ARG A 53 7.88 -0.92 -5.65
N VAL A 54 6.80 -0.78 -4.87
CA VAL A 54 5.60 -1.62 -4.96
C VAL A 54 4.81 -1.36 -6.24
N LEU A 55 4.61 -0.09 -6.63
CA LEU A 55 3.99 0.26 -7.92
C LEU A 55 4.73 -0.39 -9.09
N LYS A 56 6.07 -0.35 -9.07
CA LYS A 56 6.91 -1.02 -10.08
C LYS A 56 6.82 -2.55 -9.99
N LEU A 57 6.85 -3.12 -8.79
CA LEU A 57 6.75 -4.57 -8.57
C LEU A 57 5.44 -5.13 -9.14
N ASN A 58 4.34 -4.40 -8.94
CA ASN A 58 3.01 -4.79 -9.36
C ASN A 58 2.70 -4.41 -10.83
N GLU A 59 3.69 -3.86 -11.55
CA GLU A 59 3.54 -3.41 -12.93
C GLU A 59 2.33 -2.48 -13.10
N CYS A 60 2.18 -1.51 -12.19
CA CYS A 60 1.04 -0.60 -12.19
C CYS A 60 1.05 0.38 -13.37
N GLU A 61 -0.14 0.84 -13.75
CA GLU A 61 -0.31 2.00 -14.63
C GLU A 61 0.48 3.21 -14.11
N LYS A 62 1.01 4.03 -15.04
CA LYS A 62 1.80 5.21 -14.69
C LYS A 62 0.97 6.28 -13.98
N GLU A 63 -0.29 6.40 -14.35
CA GLU A 63 -1.20 7.41 -13.83
C GLU A 63 -2.15 6.77 -12.82
N GLY A 64 -2.23 7.38 -11.64
CA GLY A 64 -3.16 6.99 -10.59
C GLY A 64 -4.50 7.68 -10.77
N LYS A 65 -5.58 7.01 -10.38
CA LYS A 65 -6.95 7.54 -10.39
C LYS A 65 -7.34 7.94 -8.97
N PRO A 66 -7.70 9.21 -8.72
CA PRO A 66 -8.22 9.61 -7.42
C PRO A 66 -9.60 8.97 -7.23
N ILE A 67 -9.80 8.23 -6.12
CA ILE A 67 -11.06 7.51 -5.84
C ILE A 67 -11.69 7.93 -4.51
N GLY A 68 -11.14 8.95 -3.86
CA GLY A 68 -11.62 9.47 -2.59
C GLY A 68 -10.66 10.49 -2.03
N LYS A 69 -11.03 11.08 -0.88
CA LYS A 69 -10.15 12.01 -0.16
C LYS A 69 -8.87 11.27 0.22
N ASN A 70 -7.71 11.81 -0.20
CA ASN A 70 -6.39 11.27 0.12
C ASN A 70 -6.11 9.85 -0.45
N ILE A 71 -6.96 9.33 -1.34
CA ILE A 71 -6.84 7.97 -1.87
C ILE A 71 -6.62 8.00 -3.38
N THR A 72 -5.56 7.33 -3.83
CA THR A 72 -5.23 7.15 -5.24
C THR A 72 -5.11 5.67 -5.56
N PHE A 73 -5.82 5.23 -6.60
CA PHE A 73 -5.81 3.86 -7.10
C PHE A 73 -4.93 3.73 -8.33
N TYR A 74 -4.13 2.67 -8.38
CA TYR A 74 -3.30 2.30 -9.52
C TYR A 74 -3.65 0.87 -9.93
N ALA A 75 -4.13 0.71 -11.17
CA ALA A 75 -4.41 -0.62 -11.72
C ALA A 75 -3.09 -1.38 -11.90
N GLY A 76 -3.01 -2.58 -11.34
CA GLY A 76 -1.83 -3.45 -11.41
C GLY A 76 -2.05 -4.64 -12.33
N LYS A 77 -0.97 -5.19 -12.89
CA LYS A 77 -1.07 -6.36 -13.75
C LYS A 77 -1.57 -7.57 -12.96
N ASN A 78 -2.41 -8.39 -13.60
CA ASN A 78 -3.01 -9.59 -13.01
C ASN A 78 -3.79 -9.32 -11.71
N GLY A 79 -4.35 -8.11 -11.56
CA GLY A 79 -5.13 -7.72 -10.39
C GLY A 79 -4.28 -7.37 -9.16
N ASN A 80 -2.96 -7.23 -9.30
CA ASN A 80 -2.07 -6.76 -8.23
C ASN A 80 -2.19 -5.24 -8.02
N ASP A 81 -3.41 -4.73 -7.86
CA ASP A 81 -3.64 -3.30 -7.78
C ASP A 81 -2.98 -2.68 -6.55
N VAL A 82 -2.65 -1.39 -6.63
CA VAL A 82 -2.09 -0.63 -5.53
C VAL A 82 -3.02 0.55 -5.22
N THR A 83 -3.45 0.63 -3.96
CA THR A 83 -4.16 1.79 -3.42
C THR A 83 -3.22 2.53 -2.48
N LEU A 84 -2.98 3.81 -2.71
CA LEU A 84 -2.23 4.67 -1.80
C LEU A 84 -3.23 5.53 -1.02
N TYR A 85 -3.14 5.50 0.30
CA TYR A 85 -3.87 6.40 1.19
C TYR A 85 -2.88 7.30 1.93
N ILE A 86 -2.78 8.55 1.49
CA ILE A 86 -1.75 9.50 1.94
C ILE A 86 -2.43 10.68 2.65
N HIS A 87 -2.33 10.73 3.97
CA HIS A 87 -2.91 11.83 4.78
C HIS A 87 -1.82 12.82 5.22
N ASN A 88 -2.23 14.05 5.56
CA ASN A 88 -1.31 15.14 5.89
C ASN A 88 -0.83 15.10 7.36
N GLU A 89 -1.10 14.05 8.12
CA GLU A 89 -0.74 14.02 9.54
C GLU A 89 0.58 13.25 9.77
N GLY A 90 0.93 13.07 11.05
CA GLY A 90 2.13 12.35 11.47
C GLY A 90 1.96 10.84 11.47
N HIS A 91 2.48 10.18 12.51
CA HIS A 91 2.36 8.72 12.72
C HIS A 91 0.98 8.28 13.23
N GLN A 92 -0.05 9.08 12.94
CA GLN A 92 -1.40 8.85 13.42
C GLN A 92 -2.12 7.87 12.50
N TYR A 93 -3.06 7.11 13.06
CA TYR A 93 -3.93 6.22 12.29
C TYR A 93 -5.28 6.90 12.06
N PRO A 94 -5.62 7.29 10.81
CA PRO A 94 -6.86 8.03 10.54
C PRO A 94 -8.12 7.25 10.93
N ASN A 95 -9.16 7.95 11.41
CA ASN A 95 -10.40 7.33 11.87
C ASN A 95 -11.11 6.52 10.77
N GLU A 96 -11.06 6.98 9.52
CA GLU A 96 -11.66 6.31 8.37
C GLU A 96 -10.84 5.12 7.84
N ALA A 97 -9.58 4.95 8.28
CA ALA A 97 -8.66 3.94 7.76
C ALA A 97 -9.21 2.52 7.89
N ASN A 98 -9.88 2.21 8.99
CA ASN A 98 -10.50 0.90 9.20
C ASN A 98 -11.48 0.54 8.09
N ARG A 99 -12.41 1.43 7.76
CA ARG A 99 -13.42 1.19 6.72
C ARG A 99 -12.75 0.96 5.37
N ILE A 100 -11.79 1.82 5.03
CA ILE A 100 -11.03 1.74 3.77
C ILE A 100 -10.28 0.40 3.64
N ILE A 101 -9.57 -0.01 4.70
CA ILE A 101 -8.80 -1.26 4.72
C ILE A 101 -9.73 -2.48 4.67
N ILE A 102 -10.86 -2.46 5.37
CA ILE A 102 -11.87 -3.52 5.32
C ILE A 102 -12.41 -3.67 3.90
N ASP A 103 -12.82 -2.56 3.27
CA ASP A 103 -13.36 -2.56 1.91
C ASP A 103 -12.31 -3.04 0.89
N PHE A 104 -11.05 -2.64 1.07
CA PHE A 104 -9.93 -3.15 0.28
C PHE A 104 -9.79 -4.69 0.40
N PHE A 105 -9.75 -5.25 1.62
CA PHE A 105 -9.59 -6.69 1.78
C PHE A 105 -10.79 -7.48 1.24
N LYS A 106 -12.02 -6.97 1.38
CA LYS A 106 -13.22 -7.58 0.77
C LYS A 106 -13.13 -7.67 -0.76
N LYS A 107 -12.42 -6.73 -1.41
CA LYS A 107 -12.21 -6.75 -2.87
C LYS A 107 -11.21 -7.83 -3.32
N TYR A 108 -10.28 -8.23 -2.46
CA TYR A 108 -9.23 -9.21 -2.77
C TYR A 108 -9.30 -10.46 -1.88
N PRO A 109 -10.36 -11.28 -1.97
CA PRO A 109 -10.43 -12.53 -1.23
C PRO A 109 -9.40 -13.55 -1.76
N LYS A 110 -8.87 -14.40 -0.87
CA LYS A 110 -8.10 -15.58 -1.29
C LYS A 110 -9.09 -16.55 -1.95
N LYS A 111 -8.82 -16.91 -3.20
CA LYS A 111 -9.54 -17.98 -3.89
C LYS A 111 -9.05 -19.34 -3.43
#